data_AF-A0A2W4B7F6-F1
#
_entry.id   AF-A0A2W4B7F6-F1
#
_cell.length_a   1.000
_cell.length_b   1.000
_cell.length_c   1.000
_cell.angle_alpha   90.00
_cell.angle_beta   90.00
_cell.angle_gamma   90.00
#
_symmetry.space_group_name_H-M   'P 1'
#
loop_
_entity.id
_entity.type
_entity.pdbx_description
1 polymer ?
#
loop_
_entity_poly.entity_id
_entity_poly.type
_entity_poly.pdbx_seq_one_letter_code
_entity_poly.pdbx_strand_id
1 'polypeptide(L)'
;MKDAIFWITGAVNYLWPLALGLFALIPYADHFFRNQKTAIWLYLLPAFVFSFSNEQLILCVIGVVLIYHVAIVIKKGKEHYYLYIPTAFFVTGFLFMFLAPGNKLRMQQEIKLWMPDFSDLSPMARVLRGSTWLFEGWQTKLFLLFILILVVSLVLDSSKLLAKIGTGYTLFLVLLTYNFPDRVTNFQLINEGNWINSFKFGNFLSGTFMNAILPYLLWGLFFGLVIALSISVAKQKIFIGLSYSAALFSSIMMWFSPTMYASGARVFMCASVFLLINLFLLYQQIQENVSQHANKQLVFYACFIPVINLFCVLFLN
;
A
#
# COMPACT_ATOMS: atom_id res chain seq x y z
N MET A 1 6.77 -1.14 -11.12
CA MET A 1 5.41 -0.78 -11.59
C MET A 1 5.24 -0.89 -13.10
N LYS A 2 6.28 -0.63 -13.93
CA LYS A 2 6.22 -0.79 -15.40
C LYS A 2 5.56 -2.10 -15.83
N ASP A 3 6.00 -3.23 -15.28
CA ASP A 3 5.46 -4.55 -15.62
C ASP A 3 4.03 -4.77 -15.16
N ALA A 4 3.53 -4.03 -14.17
CA ALA A 4 2.13 -4.14 -13.75
C ALA A 4 1.16 -3.41 -14.71
N ILE A 5 1.67 -2.52 -15.56
CA ILE A 5 0.87 -1.63 -16.40
C ILE A 5 1.10 -1.88 -17.89
N PHE A 6 2.36 -2.05 -18.30
CA PHE A 6 2.73 -2.15 -19.71
C PHE A 6 2.98 -3.59 -20.18
N TRP A 7 3.24 -4.52 -19.26
CA TRP A 7 3.37 -5.94 -19.62
C TRP A 7 1.99 -6.59 -19.61
N ILE A 8 1.66 -7.32 -20.67
CA ILE A 8 0.31 -7.85 -20.92
C ILE A 8 -0.22 -8.64 -19.71
N THR A 9 0.58 -9.60 -19.19
CA THR A 9 0.12 -10.42 -18.07
C THR A 9 0.05 -9.65 -16.75
N GLY A 10 0.85 -8.60 -16.58
CA GLY A 10 0.77 -7.74 -15.41
C GLY A 10 -0.43 -6.79 -15.47
N ALA A 11 -0.69 -6.19 -16.63
CA ALA A 11 -1.83 -5.31 -16.85
C ALA A 11 -3.16 -6.04 -16.59
N VAL A 12 -3.29 -7.28 -17.10
CA VAL A 12 -4.48 -8.11 -16.89
C VAL A 12 -4.64 -8.52 -15.41
N ASN A 13 -3.55 -8.70 -14.66
CA ASN A 13 -3.60 -9.12 -13.26
C ASN A 13 -3.69 -7.97 -12.25
N TYR A 14 -3.37 -6.73 -12.64
CA TYR A 14 -3.33 -5.60 -11.72
C TYR A 14 -4.10 -4.38 -12.24
N LEU A 15 -3.78 -3.88 -13.44
CA LEU A 15 -4.39 -2.66 -13.98
C LEU A 15 -5.88 -2.83 -14.29
N TRP A 16 -6.25 -3.89 -15.02
CA TRP A 16 -7.66 -4.12 -15.40
C TRP A 16 -8.54 -4.43 -14.18
N PRO A 17 -8.12 -5.32 -13.26
CA PRO A 17 -8.83 -5.55 -12.01
C PRO A 17 -9.00 -4.28 -11.20
N LEU A 18 -7.95 -3.46 -11.10
CA LEU A 18 -8.03 -2.19 -10.40
C LEU A 18 -9.08 -1.27 -11.03
N ALA A 19 -9.05 -1.09 -12.35
CA ALA A 19 -10.00 -0.24 -13.06
C ALA A 19 -11.45 -0.72 -12.86
N LEU A 20 -11.69 -2.02 -13.01
CA LEU A 20 -13.01 -2.63 -12.80
C LEU A 20 -13.47 -2.51 -11.34
N GLY A 21 -12.58 -2.75 -10.37
CA GLY A 21 -12.86 -2.62 -8.96
C GLY A 21 -13.21 -1.18 -8.55
N LEU A 22 -12.43 -0.19 -9.01
CA LEU A 22 -12.73 1.23 -8.79
C LEU A 22 -14.05 1.64 -9.44
N PHE A 23 -14.32 1.18 -10.67
CA PHE A 23 -15.58 1.44 -11.35
C PHE A 23 -16.77 0.84 -10.59
N ALA A 24 -16.63 -0.40 -10.11
CA ALA A 24 -17.64 -1.08 -9.30
C ALA A 24 -17.88 -0.43 -7.93
N LEU A 25 -16.95 0.38 -7.43
CA LEU A 25 -17.09 1.14 -6.18
C LEU A 25 -17.84 2.48 -6.35
N ILE A 26 -18.06 2.97 -7.57
CA ILE A 26 -18.73 4.26 -7.82
C ILE A 26 -20.12 4.33 -7.17
N PRO A 27 -21.01 3.32 -7.26
CA PRO A 27 -22.33 3.37 -6.62
C PRO A 27 -22.28 3.52 -5.09
N TYR A 28 -21.26 2.94 -4.45
CA TYR A 28 -21.03 3.07 -3.01
C TYR A 28 -20.56 4.50 -2.67
N ALA A 29 -19.65 5.05 -3.47
CA ALA A 29 -19.14 6.40 -3.28
C ALA A 29 -20.22 7.47 -3.51
N ASP A 30 -21.02 7.35 -4.57
CA ASP A 30 -22.13 8.26 -4.87
C ASP A 30 -23.19 8.25 -3.76
N HIS A 31 -23.52 7.06 -3.24
CA HIS A 31 -24.45 6.97 -2.11
C HIS A 31 -23.86 7.61 -0.85
N PHE A 32 -22.64 7.25 -0.47
CA PHE A 32 -22.04 7.68 0.81
C PHE A 32 -21.66 9.16 0.84
N PHE A 33 -21.07 9.67 -0.24
CA PHE A 33 -20.51 11.03 -0.29
C PHE A 33 -21.45 12.04 -0.93
N ARG A 34 -22.29 11.63 -1.89
CA ARG A 34 -23.15 12.53 -2.66
C ARG A 34 -24.63 12.40 -2.33
N ASN A 35 -25.02 11.42 -1.51
CA ASN A 35 -26.42 11.05 -1.26
C ASN A 35 -27.21 10.80 -2.57
N GLN A 36 -26.53 10.33 -3.62
CA GLN A 36 -27.12 10.06 -4.92
C GLN A 36 -27.44 8.57 -5.08
N LYS A 37 -28.57 8.27 -5.72
CA LYS A 37 -28.92 6.89 -6.09
C LYS A 37 -28.44 6.61 -7.50
N THR A 38 -27.35 5.89 -7.62
CA THR A 38 -26.78 5.50 -8.92
C THR A 38 -27.43 4.22 -9.43
N ALA A 39 -27.70 4.14 -10.73
CA ALA A 39 -28.25 2.95 -11.36
C ALA A 39 -27.20 1.81 -11.34
N ILE A 40 -27.41 0.79 -10.51
CA ILE A 40 -26.41 -0.25 -10.23
C ILE A 40 -26.17 -1.18 -11.42
N TRP A 41 -27.12 -1.32 -12.34
CA TRP A 41 -27.07 -2.26 -13.46
C TRP A 41 -25.80 -2.14 -14.32
N LEU A 42 -25.31 -0.92 -14.55
CA LEU A 42 -24.08 -0.66 -15.33
C LEU A 42 -22.82 -1.14 -14.61
N TYR A 43 -22.87 -1.30 -13.29
CA TYR A 43 -21.73 -1.64 -12.44
C TYR A 43 -21.69 -3.13 -12.07
N LEU A 44 -22.78 -3.87 -12.28
CA LEU A 44 -22.87 -5.29 -11.94
C LEU A 44 -21.91 -6.15 -12.76
N LEU A 45 -21.81 -5.91 -14.07
CA LEU A 45 -20.90 -6.67 -14.93
C LEU A 45 -19.43 -6.42 -14.56
N PRO A 46 -18.97 -5.16 -14.42
CA PRO A 46 -17.64 -4.88 -13.88
C PRO A 46 -17.38 -5.49 -12.50
N ALA A 47 -18.37 -5.41 -11.59
CA ALA A 47 -18.25 -6.01 -10.26
C ALA A 47 -18.08 -7.53 -10.32
N PHE A 48 -18.86 -8.20 -11.17
CA PHE A 48 -18.77 -9.64 -11.38
C PHE A 48 -17.40 -10.05 -11.95
N VAL A 49 -16.94 -9.39 -13.02
CA VAL A 49 -15.63 -9.70 -13.64
C VAL A 49 -14.49 -9.44 -12.66
N PHE A 50 -14.55 -8.33 -11.91
CA PHE A 50 -13.57 -8.02 -10.86
C PHE A 50 -13.52 -9.09 -9.76
N SER A 51 -14.64 -9.76 -9.47
CA SER A 51 -14.74 -10.71 -8.36
C SER A 51 -13.87 -11.98 -8.54
N PHE A 52 -13.31 -12.20 -9.73
CA PHE A 52 -12.45 -13.36 -10.04
C PHE A 52 -11.02 -12.95 -10.41
N SER A 53 -10.59 -11.76 -9.99
CA SER A 53 -9.34 -11.17 -10.47
C SER A 53 -8.12 -11.46 -9.59
N ASN A 54 -7.79 -10.54 -8.69
CA ASN A 54 -6.57 -10.53 -7.90
C ASN A 54 -6.91 -10.55 -6.40
N GLU A 55 -6.31 -11.48 -5.65
CA GLU A 55 -6.57 -11.70 -4.23
C GLU A 55 -6.36 -10.45 -3.37
N GLN A 56 -5.32 -9.66 -3.66
CA GLN A 56 -5.03 -8.45 -2.88
C GLN A 56 -6.08 -7.36 -3.14
N LEU A 57 -6.41 -7.12 -4.42
CA LEU A 57 -7.33 -6.04 -4.79
C LEU A 57 -8.75 -6.35 -4.30
N ILE A 58 -9.22 -7.59 -4.49
CA ILE A 58 -10.57 -7.97 -4.07
C ILE A 58 -10.73 -7.90 -2.55
N LEU A 59 -9.72 -8.30 -1.77
CA LEU A 59 -9.78 -8.21 -0.31
C LEU A 59 -9.85 -6.74 0.15
N CYS A 60 -9.07 -5.86 -0.48
CA CYS A 60 -9.15 -4.43 -0.20
C CYS A 60 -10.53 -3.85 -0.53
N VAL A 61 -11.13 -4.22 -1.66
CA VAL A 61 -12.48 -3.78 -2.05
C VAL A 61 -13.54 -4.30 -1.07
N ILE A 62 -13.47 -5.57 -0.66
CA ILE A 62 -14.34 -6.12 0.39
C ILE A 62 -14.21 -5.30 1.67
N GLY A 63 -12.98 -5.00 2.10
CA GLY A 63 -12.74 -4.16 3.28
C GLY A 63 -13.41 -2.78 3.18
N VAL A 64 -13.27 -2.10 2.04
CA VAL A 64 -13.91 -0.79 1.77
C VAL A 64 -15.43 -0.89 1.83
N VAL A 65 -16.01 -1.91 1.20
CA VAL A 65 -17.48 -2.10 1.15
C VAL A 65 -18.06 -2.47 2.52
N LEU A 66 -17.36 -3.29 3.31
CA LEU A 66 -17.77 -3.61 4.68
C LEU A 66 -17.75 -2.36 5.57
N ILE A 67 -16.71 -1.53 5.47
CA ILE A 67 -16.64 -0.25 6.18
C ILE A 67 -17.79 0.66 5.76
N TYR A 68 -18.13 0.70 4.47
CA TYR A 68 -19.28 1.46 3.98
C TYR A 68 -20.59 1.03 4.67
N HIS A 69 -20.90 -0.27 4.69
CA HIS A 69 -22.15 -0.78 5.30
C HIS A 69 -22.18 -0.46 6.80
N VAL A 70 -21.09 -0.75 7.51
CA VAL A 70 -20.93 -0.40 8.94
C VAL A 70 -21.16 1.11 9.16
N ALA A 71 -20.59 1.96 8.29
CA ALA A 71 -20.72 3.41 8.41
C ALA A 71 -22.16 3.90 8.16
N ILE A 72 -22.92 3.30 7.23
CA ILE A 72 -24.34 3.65 7.03
C ILE A 72 -25.18 3.23 8.23
N VAL A 73 -24.96 2.04 8.77
CA VAL A 73 -25.66 1.54 9.97
C VAL A 73 -25.41 2.48 11.16
N ILE A 74 -24.15 2.87 11.41
CA ILE A 74 -23.80 3.82 12.48
C ILE A 74 -24.47 5.18 12.28
N LYS A 75 -24.53 5.67 11.04
CA LYS A 75 -25.21 6.93 10.70
C LYS A 75 -26.74 6.83 10.73
N LYS A 76 -27.32 5.65 11.04
CA LYS A 76 -28.76 5.36 10.93
C LYS A 76 -29.32 5.74 9.55
N GLY A 77 -28.49 5.64 8.51
CA GLY A 77 -28.88 5.96 7.14
C GLY A 77 -29.75 4.86 6.54
N LYS A 78 -30.59 5.22 5.57
CA LYS A 78 -31.30 4.23 4.75
C LYS A 78 -30.33 3.66 3.71
N GLU A 79 -29.90 2.43 3.91
CA GLU A 79 -29.09 1.72 2.93
C GLU A 79 -29.86 1.51 1.63
N HIS A 80 -29.13 1.60 0.52
CA HIS A 80 -29.66 1.22 -0.77
C HIS A 80 -29.50 -0.29 -0.95
N TYR A 81 -30.59 -1.03 -0.76
CA TYR A 81 -30.56 -2.51 -0.73
C TYR A 81 -29.91 -3.16 -1.97
N TYR A 82 -29.98 -2.51 -3.13
CA TYR A 82 -29.32 -3.02 -4.33
C TYR A 82 -27.78 -3.07 -4.24
N LEU A 83 -27.14 -2.32 -3.32
CA LEU A 83 -25.69 -2.37 -3.11
C LEU A 83 -25.22 -3.67 -2.45
N TYR A 84 -26.14 -4.44 -1.85
CA TYR A 84 -25.85 -5.79 -1.39
C TYR A 84 -25.53 -6.76 -2.53
N ILE A 85 -26.03 -6.51 -3.74
CA ILE A 85 -25.79 -7.37 -4.91
C ILE A 85 -24.30 -7.36 -5.32
N PRO A 86 -23.67 -6.20 -5.62
CA PRO A 86 -22.24 -6.17 -5.90
C PRO A 86 -21.39 -6.61 -4.69
N THR A 87 -21.84 -6.35 -3.46
CA THR A 87 -21.17 -6.86 -2.25
C THR A 87 -21.13 -8.39 -2.26
N ALA A 88 -22.26 -9.02 -2.57
CA ALA A 88 -22.37 -10.47 -2.68
C ALA A 88 -21.47 -11.02 -3.78
N PHE A 89 -21.35 -10.35 -4.94
CA PHE A 89 -20.39 -10.74 -5.98
C PHE A 89 -18.95 -10.73 -5.47
N PHE A 90 -18.51 -9.65 -4.80
CA PHE A 90 -17.15 -9.58 -4.28
C PHE A 90 -16.86 -10.71 -3.28
N VAL A 91 -17.76 -10.95 -2.32
CA VAL A 91 -17.57 -11.98 -1.29
C VAL A 91 -17.62 -13.39 -1.90
N THR A 92 -18.61 -13.67 -2.73
CA THR A 92 -18.77 -15.01 -3.35
C THR A 92 -17.68 -15.31 -4.35
N GLY A 93 -17.26 -14.34 -5.16
CA GLY A 93 -16.14 -14.51 -6.09
C GLY A 93 -14.82 -14.68 -5.37
N PHE A 94 -14.57 -13.93 -4.29
CA PHE A 94 -13.40 -14.16 -3.42
C PHE A 94 -13.41 -15.57 -2.84
N LEU A 95 -14.53 -16.02 -2.27
CA LEU A 95 -14.64 -17.37 -1.70
C LEU A 95 -14.43 -18.45 -2.76
N PHE A 96 -15.02 -18.28 -3.95
CA PHE A 96 -14.84 -19.19 -5.06
C PHE A 96 -13.37 -19.28 -5.49
N MET A 97 -12.72 -18.13 -5.70
CA MET A 97 -11.32 -18.05 -6.07
C MET A 97 -10.43 -18.64 -4.98
N PHE A 98 -10.64 -18.29 -3.71
CA PHE A 98 -9.81 -18.72 -2.59
C PHE A 98 -9.92 -20.24 -2.32
N LEU A 99 -11.14 -20.78 -2.38
CA LEU A 99 -11.43 -22.20 -2.13
C LEU A 99 -11.17 -23.09 -3.35
N ALA A 100 -10.82 -22.54 -4.50
CA ALA A 100 -10.57 -23.30 -5.71
C ALA A 100 -9.47 -24.37 -5.47
N PRO A 101 -9.73 -25.66 -5.77
CA PRO A 101 -8.76 -26.73 -5.51
C PRO A 101 -7.47 -26.56 -6.31
N GLY A 102 -7.54 -25.90 -7.46
CA GLY A 102 -6.38 -25.54 -8.29
C GLY A 102 -5.35 -24.69 -7.56
N ASN A 103 -5.74 -23.90 -6.56
CA ASN A 103 -4.79 -23.10 -5.76
C ASN A 103 -3.81 -23.98 -5.00
N LYS A 104 -4.22 -25.16 -4.53
CA LYS A 104 -3.32 -26.08 -3.82
C LYS A 104 -2.26 -26.64 -4.77
N LEU A 105 -2.66 -27.01 -5.98
CA LEU A 105 -1.74 -27.52 -7.01
C LEU A 105 -0.78 -26.42 -7.48
N ARG A 106 -1.29 -25.20 -7.71
CA ARG A 106 -0.48 -24.02 -8.03
C ARG A 106 0.53 -23.71 -6.92
N MET A 107 0.08 -23.69 -5.67
CA MET A 107 0.94 -23.45 -4.51
C MET A 107 2.10 -24.45 -4.44
N GLN A 108 1.84 -25.76 -4.65
CA GLN A 108 2.89 -26.78 -4.67
C GLN A 108 3.92 -26.55 -5.79
N GLN A 109 3.45 -26.18 -6.99
CA GLN A 109 4.33 -25.83 -8.11
C GLN A 109 5.17 -24.59 -7.81
N GLU A 110 4.57 -23.57 -7.21
CA GLU A 110 5.25 -22.31 -6.88
C GLU A 110 6.28 -22.48 -5.76
N ILE A 111 5.99 -23.29 -4.74
CA ILE A 111 6.97 -23.65 -3.70
C ILE A 111 8.19 -24.30 -4.35
N LYS A 112 7.97 -25.29 -5.22
CA LYS A 112 9.07 -25.99 -5.92
C LYS A 112 9.92 -25.07 -6.79
N LEU A 113 9.30 -24.09 -7.46
CA LEU A 113 9.97 -23.22 -8.42
C LEU A 113 10.63 -22.00 -7.77
N TRP A 114 9.97 -21.35 -6.81
CA TRP A 114 10.34 -20.02 -6.35
C TRP A 114 10.88 -19.98 -4.93
N MET A 115 10.44 -20.89 -4.07
CA MET A 115 10.82 -20.88 -2.65
C MET A 115 10.70 -22.28 -2.03
N PRO A 116 11.66 -23.19 -2.31
CA PRO A 116 11.57 -24.59 -1.90
C PRO A 116 11.48 -24.80 -0.38
N ASP A 117 12.03 -23.88 0.41
CA ASP A 117 12.01 -23.90 1.87
C ASP A 117 10.69 -23.38 2.47
N PHE A 118 9.76 -22.86 1.66
CA PHE A 118 8.52 -22.23 2.15
C PHE A 118 7.66 -23.14 3.03
N SER A 119 7.59 -24.44 2.70
CA SER A 119 6.83 -25.43 3.49
C SER A 119 7.41 -25.62 4.88
N ASP A 120 8.72 -25.48 5.02
CA ASP A 120 9.48 -25.82 6.23
C ASP A 120 9.65 -24.60 7.15
N LEU A 121 9.37 -23.41 6.64
CA LEU A 121 9.38 -22.18 7.42
C LEU A 121 8.29 -22.16 8.49
N SER A 122 8.72 -21.93 9.74
CA SER A 122 7.81 -21.62 10.84
C SER A 122 7.00 -20.33 10.56
N PRO A 123 5.82 -20.16 11.18
CA PRO A 123 5.02 -18.94 11.03
C PRO A 123 5.80 -17.66 11.33
N MET A 124 6.68 -17.70 12.34
CA MET A 124 7.52 -16.55 12.69
C MET A 124 8.58 -16.25 11.62
N ALA A 125 9.23 -17.29 11.07
CA ALA A 125 10.19 -17.10 9.99
C ALA A 125 9.54 -16.51 8.73
N ARG A 126 8.27 -16.88 8.45
CA ARG A 126 7.47 -16.27 7.37
C ARG A 126 7.21 -14.79 7.63
N VAL A 127 6.86 -14.42 8.86
CA VAL A 127 6.66 -13.00 9.25
C VAL A 127 7.96 -12.20 9.10
N LEU A 128 9.10 -12.74 9.54
CA LEU A 128 10.40 -12.05 9.42
C LEU A 128 10.80 -11.84 7.96
N ARG A 129 10.68 -12.89 7.12
CA ARG A 129 11.00 -12.81 5.70
C ARG A 129 10.02 -11.89 4.95
N GLY A 130 8.73 -11.98 5.28
CA GLY A 130 7.68 -11.07 4.81
C GLY A 130 7.95 -9.61 5.17
N SER A 131 8.34 -9.36 6.41
CA SER A 131 8.72 -8.03 6.90
C SER A 131 9.94 -7.49 6.16
N THR A 132 10.98 -8.32 5.97
CA THR A 132 12.17 -7.96 5.19
C THR A 132 11.76 -7.46 3.80
N TRP A 133 10.96 -8.25 3.09
CA TRP A 133 10.49 -7.92 1.75
C TRP A 133 9.62 -6.65 1.72
N LEU A 134 8.75 -6.45 2.72
CA LEU A 134 7.90 -5.28 2.80
C LEU A 134 8.73 -4.01 2.97
N PHE A 135 9.67 -4.01 3.93
CA PHE A 135 10.51 -2.85 4.20
C PHE A 135 11.45 -2.55 3.04
N GLU A 136 12.09 -3.57 2.46
CA GLU A 136 12.93 -3.42 1.27
C GLU A 136 12.12 -2.90 0.08
N GLY A 137 10.92 -3.43 -0.14
CA GLY A 137 10.02 -2.98 -1.21
C GLY A 137 9.52 -1.55 -1.01
N TRP A 138 9.15 -1.17 0.21
CA TRP A 138 8.73 0.20 0.52
C TRP A 138 9.90 1.18 0.37
N GLN A 139 11.08 0.81 0.85
CA GLN A 139 12.30 1.62 0.78
C GLN A 139 12.84 1.76 -0.65
N THR A 140 12.77 0.73 -1.49
CA THR A 140 13.31 0.78 -2.86
C THR A 140 12.27 1.17 -3.91
N LYS A 141 11.01 0.72 -3.78
CA LYS A 141 9.99 0.85 -4.84
C LYS A 141 8.93 1.91 -4.54
N LEU A 142 8.63 2.20 -3.26
CA LEU A 142 7.59 3.15 -2.88
C LEU A 142 8.13 4.42 -2.21
N PHE A 143 9.43 4.51 -1.97
CA PHE A 143 10.04 5.62 -1.24
C PHE A 143 9.71 6.99 -1.84
N LEU A 144 9.76 7.12 -3.17
CA LEU A 144 9.38 8.37 -3.83
C LEU A 144 7.93 8.78 -3.53
N LEU A 145 6.98 7.84 -3.47
CA LEU A 145 5.59 8.15 -3.12
C LEU A 145 5.49 8.66 -1.68
N PHE A 146 6.20 8.03 -0.74
CA PHE A 146 6.27 8.52 0.64
C PHE A 146 6.89 9.92 0.74
N ILE A 147 7.94 10.21 -0.04
CA ILE A 147 8.55 11.54 -0.09
C ILE A 147 7.57 12.57 -0.68
N LEU A 148 6.86 12.25 -1.76
CA LEU A 148 5.86 13.16 -2.34
C LEU A 148 4.72 13.46 -1.37
N ILE A 149 4.22 12.43 -0.68
CA ILE A 149 3.21 12.59 0.38
C ILE A 149 3.73 13.47 1.51
N LEU A 150 4.98 13.26 1.94
CA LEU A 150 5.62 14.11 2.95
C LEU A 150 5.66 15.57 2.49
N VAL A 151 6.18 15.83 1.30
CA VAL A 151 6.28 17.20 0.73
C VAL A 151 4.92 17.87 0.64
N VAL A 152 3.90 17.18 0.10
CA VAL A 152 2.53 17.71 0.03
C VAL A 152 1.97 17.99 1.43
N SER A 153 2.24 17.11 2.40
CA SER A 153 1.80 17.31 3.79
C SER A 153 2.49 18.51 4.46
N LEU A 154 3.77 18.77 4.14
CA LEU A 154 4.50 19.94 4.62
C LEU A 154 3.99 21.24 4.00
N VAL A 155 3.60 21.22 2.72
CA VAL A 155 3.01 22.38 2.04
C VAL A 155 1.64 22.73 2.64
N LEU A 156 0.87 21.72 3.06
CA LEU A 156 -0.42 21.95 3.72
C LEU A 156 -0.28 22.64 5.08
N ASP A 157 0.65 22.18 5.92
CA ASP A 157 0.89 22.77 7.23
C ASP A 157 2.30 22.47 7.75
N SER A 158 3.22 23.39 7.50
CA SER A 158 4.61 23.33 7.96
C SER A 158 4.80 23.78 9.42
N SER A 159 3.77 24.38 10.04
CA SER A 159 3.88 24.93 11.39
C SER A 159 3.94 23.84 12.47
N LYS A 160 3.36 22.67 12.17
CA LYS A 160 3.26 21.54 13.10
C LYS A 160 4.63 21.04 13.54
N LEU A 161 4.72 20.67 14.81
CA LEU A 161 5.92 20.03 15.36
C LEU A 161 6.26 18.74 14.59
N LEU A 162 5.25 17.93 14.23
CA LEU A 162 5.42 16.72 13.42
C LEU A 162 6.03 17.01 12.04
N ALA A 163 5.74 18.16 11.43
CA ALA A 163 6.33 18.56 10.14
C ALA A 163 7.83 18.84 10.29
N LYS A 164 8.22 19.54 11.36
CA LYS A 164 9.64 19.83 11.67
C LYS A 164 10.41 18.56 12.01
N ILE A 165 9.85 17.70 12.86
CA ILE A 165 10.43 16.39 13.22
C ILE A 165 10.56 15.52 11.97
N GLY A 166 9.49 15.39 11.18
CA GLY A 166 9.48 14.58 9.96
C GLY A 166 10.54 15.04 8.95
N THR A 167 10.67 16.35 8.72
CA THR A 167 11.68 16.92 7.81
C THR A 167 13.10 16.67 8.33
N GLY A 168 13.35 17.00 9.61
CA GLY A 168 14.66 16.79 10.22
C GLY A 168 15.07 15.32 10.24
N TYR A 169 14.12 14.42 10.54
CA TYR A 169 14.33 12.98 10.52
C TYR A 169 14.60 12.45 9.12
N THR A 170 13.90 12.98 8.10
CA THR A 170 14.14 12.59 6.70
C THR A 170 15.55 12.98 6.26
N LEU A 171 16.00 14.20 6.58
CA LEU A 171 17.37 14.64 6.29
C LEU A 171 18.40 13.78 7.02
N PHE A 172 18.17 13.50 8.30
CA PHE A 172 19.01 12.60 9.10
C PHE A 172 19.10 11.20 8.48
N LEU A 173 17.97 10.61 8.08
CA LEU A 173 17.92 9.28 7.49
C LEU A 173 18.64 9.22 6.13
N VAL A 174 18.49 10.25 5.29
CA VAL A 174 19.20 10.36 4.01
C VAL A 174 20.71 10.46 4.23
N LEU A 175 21.16 11.30 5.18
CA LEU A 175 22.58 11.43 5.53
C LEU A 175 23.14 10.11 6.08
N LEU A 176 22.40 9.41 6.95
CA LEU A 176 22.79 8.10 7.44
C LEU A 176 22.90 7.07 6.33
N THR A 177 21.92 7.03 5.43
CA THR A 177 21.92 6.10 4.29
C THR A 177 23.09 6.36 3.35
N TYR A 178 23.46 7.62 3.16
CA TYR A 178 24.63 8.00 2.35
C TYR A 178 25.96 7.57 2.99
N ASN A 179 26.12 7.77 4.31
CA ASN A 179 27.36 7.45 5.01
C ASN A 179 27.49 5.95 5.36
N PHE A 180 26.38 5.26 5.59
CA PHE A 180 26.34 3.87 6.06
C PHE A 180 25.26 3.04 5.33
N PRO A 181 25.32 2.90 4.00
CA PRO A 181 24.26 2.26 3.22
C PRO A 181 23.98 0.84 3.72
N ASP A 182 25.00 -0.01 3.82
CA ASP A 182 24.85 -1.42 4.20
C ASP A 182 24.28 -1.61 5.61
N ARG A 183 24.47 -0.67 6.54
CA ARG A 183 23.91 -0.78 7.90
C ARG A 183 22.47 -0.28 8.00
N VAL A 184 22.05 0.61 7.10
CA VAL A 184 20.76 1.30 7.17
C VAL A 184 19.73 0.66 6.25
N THR A 185 20.16 -0.02 5.18
CA THR A 185 19.26 -0.62 4.18
C THR A 185 19.34 -2.14 4.10
N ASN A 186 20.26 -2.80 4.82
CA ASN A 186 20.34 -4.26 4.81
C ASN A 186 19.32 -4.90 5.77
N PHE A 187 18.10 -5.10 5.26
CA PHE A 187 17.03 -5.78 5.99
C PHE A 187 17.26 -7.30 6.13
N GLN A 188 18.14 -7.91 5.33
CA GLN A 188 18.30 -9.37 5.25
C GLN A 188 18.98 -9.98 6.48
N LEU A 189 19.77 -9.18 7.22
CA LEU A 189 20.47 -9.61 8.44
C LEU A 189 19.55 -10.25 9.48
N ILE A 190 18.26 -9.88 9.52
CA ILE A 190 17.29 -10.48 10.44
C ILE A 190 16.97 -11.94 10.09
N ASN A 191 17.11 -12.33 8.81
CA ASN A 191 16.81 -13.69 8.37
C ASN A 191 18.00 -14.64 8.57
N GLU A 192 19.22 -14.12 8.77
CA GLU A 192 20.41 -14.92 9.04
C GLU A 192 20.38 -15.58 10.43
N GLY A 193 19.57 -15.06 11.36
CA GLY A 193 19.39 -15.65 12.69
C GLY A 193 20.55 -15.46 13.67
N ASN A 194 21.68 -14.87 13.23
CA ASN A 194 22.85 -14.59 14.08
C ASN A 194 22.52 -13.72 15.31
N TRP A 195 21.49 -12.88 15.23
CA TRP A 195 21.00 -12.03 16.31
C TRP A 195 20.23 -12.78 17.41
N ILE A 196 19.73 -13.99 17.13
CA ILE A 196 18.88 -14.76 18.06
C ILE A 196 19.65 -15.12 19.33
N ASN A 197 20.93 -15.49 19.19
CA ASN A 197 21.78 -15.81 20.34
C ASN A 197 21.96 -14.59 21.23
N SER A 198 22.28 -13.44 20.64
CA SER A 198 22.39 -12.17 21.37
C SER A 198 21.10 -11.80 22.10
N PHE A 199 19.94 -12.04 21.47
CA PHE A 199 18.63 -11.81 22.09
C PHE A 199 18.39 -12.75 23.29
N LYS A 200 18.67 -14.05 23.14
CA LYS A 200 18.49 -15.05 24.21
C LYS A 200 19.36 -14.77 25.44
N PHE A 201 20.58 -14.27 25.24
CA PHE A 201 21.49 -13.92 26.32
C PHE A 201 21.28 -12.50 26.88
N GLY A 202 20.23 -11.79 26.45
CA GLY A 202 19.92 -10.43 26.91
C GLY A 202 20.91 -9.36 26.45
N ASN A 203 21.78 -9.67 25.48
CA ASN A 203 22.80 -8.77 24.97
C ASN A 203 22.26 -7.90 23.81
N PHE A 204 21.31 -7.03 24.15
CA PHE A 204 20.65 -6.13 23.18
C PHE A 204 21.59 -5.10 22.56
N LEU A 205 22.73 -4.80 23.18
CA LEU A 205 23.72 -3.86 22.66
C LEU A 205 24.78 -4.52 21.76
N SER A 206 24.67 -5.83 21.52
CA SER A 206 25.56 -6.51 20.59
C SER A 206 25.42 -5.95 19.18
N GLY A 207 26.54 -5.80 18.47
CA GLY A 207 26.56 -5.30 17.09
C GLY A 207 25.71 -6.14 16.14
N THR A 208 25.63 -7.46 16.36
CA THR A 208 24.80 -8.38 15.55
C THR A 208 23.31 -8.12 15.73
N PHE A 209 22.84 -7.92 16.95
CA PHE A 209 21.43 -7.61 17.22
C PHE A 209 21.05 -6.22 16.71
N MET A 210 21.87 -5.21 17.02
CA MET A 210 21.61 -3.84 16.60
C MET A 210 21.59 -3.71 15.09
N ASN A 211 22.54 -4.31 14.36
CA ASN A 211 22.55 -4.24 12.90
C ASN A 211 21.34 -4.94 12.26
N ALA A 212 20.83 -6.01 12.87
CA ALA A 212 19.65 -6.71 12.34
C ALA A 212 18.35 -5.91 12.49
N ILE A 213 18.22 -5.12 13.55
CA ILE A 213 16.96 -4.41 13.91
C ILE A 213 16.97 -2.94 13.47
N LEU A 214 18.15 -2.30 13.43
CA LEU A 214 18.30 -0.88 13.12
C LEU A 214 17.61 -0.46 11.82
N PRO A 215 17.75 -1.17 10.67
CA PRO A 215 17.04 -0.82 9.43
C PRO A 215 15.52 -0.74 9.62
N TYR A 216 14.92 -1.70 10.34
CA TYR A 216 13.48 -1.74 10.59
C TYR A 216 13.02 -0.59 11.47
N LEU A 217 13.77 -0.26 12.51
CA LEU A 217 13.45 0.87 13.38
C LEU A 217 13.54 2.20 12.63
N LEU A 218 14.61 2.40 11.85
CA LEU A 218 14.82 3.64 11.12
C LEU A 218 13.75 3.86 10.06
N TRP A 219 13.56 2.89 9.17
CA TRP A 219 12.58 3.00 8.10
C TRP A 219 11.14 2.93 8.62
N GLY A 220 10.90 2.17 9.68
CA GLY A 220 9.58 2.08 10.33
C GLY A 220 9.17 3.41 10.95
N LEU A 221 10.11 4.09 11.61
CA LEU A 221 9.89 5.43 12.14
C LEU A 221 9.66 6.43 11.01
N PHE A 222 10.41 6.38 9.91
CA PHE A 222 10.19 7.23 8.75
C PHE A 222 8.77 7.07 8.17
N PHE A 223 8.37 5.85 7.83
CA PHE A 223 7.03 5.60 7.28
C PHE A 223 5.94 6.00 8.27
N GLY A 224 6.12 5.69 9.56
CA GLY A 224 5.22 6.09 10.64
C GLY A 224 5.05 7.60 10.75
N LEU A 225 6.14 8.37 10.66
CA LEU A 225 6.10 9.84 10.69
C LEU A 225 5.38 10.43 9.47
N VAL A 226 5.61 9.90 8.27
CA VAL A 226 4.91 10.35 7.05
C VAL A 226 3.40 10.07 7.16
N ILE A 227 3.04 8.87 7.62
CA ILE A 227 1.63 8.48 7.84
C ILE A 227 0.99 9.37 8.90
N ALA A 228 1.63 9.56 10.06
CA ALA A 228 1.11 10.38 11.14
C ALA A 228 0.93 11.85 10.73
N LEU A 229 1.92 12.43 10.05
CA LEU A 229 1.84 13.80 9.57
C LEU A 229 0.70 13.97 8.56
N SER A 230 0.65 13.10 7.54
CA SER A 230 -0.38 13.17 6.49
C SER A 230 -1.80 13.03 7.05
N ILE A 231 -2.05 12.10 7.98
CA ILE A 231 -3.34 11.99 8.67
C ILE A 231 -3.63 13.25 9.50
N SER A 232 -2.62 13.84 10.15
CA SER A 232 -2.83 15.03 10.98
C SER A 232 -3.30 16.24 10.19
N VAL A 233 -2.80 16.42 8.95
CA VAL A 233 -3.09 17.58 8.09
C VAL A 233 -4.30 17.39 7.18
N ALA A 234 -4.73 16.14 6.97
CA ALA A 234 -5.86 15.82 6.10
C ALA A 234 -7.21 16.31 6.64
N LYS A 235 -8.06 16.81 5.75
CA LYS A 235 -9.50 17.01 6.01
C LYS A 235 -10.20 15.66 6.28
N GLN A 236 -9.91 14.65 5.47
CA GLN A 236 -10.53 13.31 5.53
C GLN A 236 -9.66 12.29 6.28
N LYS A 237 -9.38 12.55 7.56
CA LYS A 237 -8.42 11.75 8.37
C LYS A 237 -8.70 10.25 8.38
N ILE A 238 -9.96 9.87 8.57
CA ILE A 238 -10.39 8.47 8.65
C ILE A 238 -10.12 7.76 7.32
N PHE A 239 -10.49 8.38 6.19
CA PHE A 239 -10.32 7.79 4.87
C PHE A 239 -8.83 7.59 4.53
N ILE A 240 -7.98 8.57 4.81
CA ILE A 240 -6.54 8.45 4.59
C ILE A 240 -5.93 7.37 5.49
N GLY A 241 -6.35 7.30 6.76
CA GLY A 241 -5.92 6.24 7.68
C GLY A 241 -6.28 4.85 7.17
N LEU A 242 -7.54 4.65 6.74
CA LEU A 242 -8.00 3.40 6.15
C LEU A 242 -7.26 3.04 4.87
N SER A 243 -6.94 4.03 4.03
CA SER A 243 -6.18 3.82 2.79
C SER A 243 -4.75 3.38 3.07
N TYR A 244 -4.07 3.93 4.10
CA TYR A 244 -2.78 3.41 4.54
C TYR A 244 -2.87 1.99 5.11
N SER A 245 -3.91 1.69 5.88
CA SER A 245 -4.16 0.33 6.36
C SER A 245 -4.37 -0.64 5.20
N ALA A 246 -5.13 -0.26 4.16
CA ALA A 246 -5.31 -1.07 2.96
C ALA A 246 -3.97 -1.29 2.22
N ALA A 247 -3.14 -0.25 2.08
CA ALA A 247 -1.80 -0.38 1.49
C ALA A 247 -0.91 -1.36 2.28
N LEU A 248 -0.91 -1.27 3.61
CA LEU A 248 -0.15 -2.16 4.48
C LEU A 248 -0.68 -3.60 4.43
N PHE A 249 -1.98 -3.82 4.62
CA PHE A 249 -2.57 -5.16 4.63
C PHE A 249 -2.47 -5.86 3.28
N SER A 250 -2.62 -5.13 2.17
CA SER A 250 -2.39 -5.70 0.83
C SER A 250 -0.96 -6.25 0.68
N SER A 251 0.02 -5.56 1.27
CA SER A 251 1.42 -6.00 1.28
C SER A 251 1.64 -7.18 2.24
N ILE A 252 1.00 -7.18 3.42
CA ILE A 252 1.09 -8.28 4.40
C ILE A 252 0.52 -9.58 3.84
N MET A 253 -0.53 -9.54 3.02
CA MET A 253 -1.07 -10.75 2.39
C MET A 253 0.00 -11.56 1.64
N MET A 254 1.00 -10.88 1.09
CA MET A 254 2.06 -11.52 0.31
C MET A 254 3.07 -12.29 1.16
N TRP A 255 3.08 -12.09 2.47
CA TRP A 255 3.92 -12.87 3.39
C TRP A 255 3.59 -14.36 3.38
N PHE A 256 2.37 -14.70 2.93
CA PHE A 256 1.88 -16.06 2.81
C PHE A 256 1.94 -16.61 1.38
N SER A 257 2.69 -15.96 0.48
CA SER A 257 2.86 -16.39 -0.90
C SER A 257 4.33 -16.74 -1.21
N PRO A 258 4.62 -17.94 -1.75
CA PRO A 258 5.97 -18.34 -2.16
C PRO A 258 6.49 -17.52 -3.36
N THR A 259 5.62 -16.78 -4.04
CA THR A 259 5.99 -15.95 -5.21
C THR A 259 6.31 -14.49 -4.86
N MET A 260 6.39 -14.14 -3.58
CA MET A 260 6.62 -12.78 -3.11
C MET A 260 7.86 -12.12 -3.75
N TYR A 261 8.98 -12.85 -3.87
CA TYR A 261 10.20 -12.35 -4.52
C TYR A 261 10.14 -12.48 -6.04
N ALA A 262 9.63 -13.61 -6.54
CA ALA A 262 9.48 -13.90 -7.97
C ALA A 262 8.64 -12.85 -8.71
N SER A 263 7.65 -12.29 -8.00
CA SER A 263 6.76 -11.31 -8.59
C SER A 263 7.33 -9.89 -8.61
N GLY A 264 8.38 -9.61 -7.86
CA GLY A 264 9.06 -8.32 -7.88
C GLY A 264 8.11 -7.14 -7.61
N ALA A 265 8.33 -6.03 -8.32
CA ALA A 265 7.67 -4.76 -8.00
C ALA A 265 6.18 -4.66 -8.38
N ARG A 266 5.62 -5.62 -9.14
CA ARG A 266 4.20 -5.56 -9.57
C ARG A 266 3.22 -5.82 -8.42
N VAL A 267 3.67 -6.58 -7.43
CA VAL A 267 2.88 -6.93 -6.24
C VAL A 267 2.55 -5.69 -5.40
N PHE A 268 3.42 -4.68 -5.40
CA PHE A 268 3.18 -3.42 -4.71
C PHE A 268 2.18 -2.49 -5.42
N MET A 269 1.59 -2.91 -6.55
CA MET A 269 0.63 -2.10 -7.29
C MET A 269 -0.63 -1.79 -6.45
N CYS A 270 -1.10 -2.74 -5.64
CA CYS A 270 -2.25 -2.49 -4.76
C CYS A 270 -1.92 -1.38 -3.74
N ALA A 271 -0.78 -1.52 -3.06
CA ALA A 271 -0.30 -0.52 -2.10
C ALA A 271 -0.04 0.85 -2.75
N SER A 272 0.56 0.90 -3.93
CA SER A 272 0.88 2.16 -4.61
C SER A 272 -0.37 2.95 -4.99
N VAL A 273 -1.47 2.28 -5.34
CA VAL A 273 -2.74 2.95 -5.68
C VAL A 273 -3.33 3.65 -4.47
N PHE A 274 -3.38 3.01 -3.31
CA PHE A 274 -3.87 3.66 -2.08
C PHE A 274 -2.99 4.84 -1.67
N LEU A 275 -1.67 4.73 -1.83
CA LEU A 275 -0.75 5.85 -1.61
C LEU A 275 -0.98 6.99 -2.62
N LEU A 276 -1.26 6.68 -3.89
CA LEU A 276 -1.60 7.68 -4.91
C LEU A 276 -2.94 8.37 -4.62
N ILE A 277 -3.94 7.64 -4.15
CA ILE A 277 -5.22 8.22 -3.70
C ILE A 277 -4.98 9.19 -2.54
N ASN A 278 -4.18 8.79 -1.54
CA ASN A 278 -3.80 9.67 -0.43
C ASN A 278 -3.10 10.94 -0.92
N LEU A 279 -2.12 10.79 -1.82
CA LEU A 279 -1.42 11.92 -2.42
C LEU A 279 -2.38 12.86 -3.16
N PHE A 280 -3.29 12.31 -3.96
CA PHE A 280 -4.29 13.08 -4.71
C PHE A 280 -5.23 13.87 -3.79
N LEU A 281 -5.74 13.25 -2.71
CA LEU A 281 -6.64 13.93 -1.78
C LEU A 281 -5.95 15.07 -1.02
N LEU A 282 -4.72 14.85 -0.55
CA LEU A 282 -3.93 15.89 0.09
C LEU A 282 -3.61 17.03 -0.89
N TYR A 283 -3.31 16.69 -2.14
CA TYR A 283 -3.10 17.67 -3.19
C TYR A 283 -4.36 18.48 -3.51
N GLN A 284 -5.53 17.84 -3.62
CA GLN A 284 -6.80 18.52 -3.83
C GLN A 284 -7.06 19.52 -2.69
N GLN A 285 -6.75 19.14 -1.45
CA GLN A 285 -6.84 20.05 -0.30
C GLN A 285 -5.91 21.26 -0.43
N ILE A 286 -4.70 21.10 -1.00
CA ILE A 286 -3.82 22.24 -1.32
C ILE A 286 -4.51 23.15 -2.33
N GLN A 287 -5.06 22.61 -3.42
CA GLN A 287 -5.69 23.44 -4.46
C GLN A 287 -6.87 24.26 -3.91
N GLU A 288 -7.68 23.65 -3.05
CA GLU A 288 -8.76 24.35 -2.36
C GLU A 288 -8.23 25.49 -1.47
N ASN A 289 -7.15 25.26 -0.71
CA ASN A 289 -6.57 26.28 0.17
C ASN A 289 -5.80 27.37 -0.61
N VAL A 290 -5.11 27.02 -1.69
CA VAL A 290 -4.33 27.92 -2.57
C VAL A 290 -5.24 28.78 -3.45
N SER A 291 -6.49 28.40 -3.66
CA SER A 291 -7.49 29.30 -4.27
C SER A 291 -7.69 30.61 -3.48
N GLN A 292 -7.25 30.67 -2.22
CA GLN A 292 -7.21 31.90 -1.40
C GLN A 292 -5.84 32.60 -1.34
N HIS A 293 -4.72 31.94 -1.70
CA HIS A 293 -3.37 32.53 -1.68
C HIS A 293 -2.54 32.09 -2.90
N ALA A 294 -2.15 33.07 -3.71
CA ALA A 294 -1.49 32.91 -5.00
C ALA A 294 -0.11 32.24 -4.87
N ASN A 295 -0.03 30.91 -5.04
CA ASN A 295 1.21 30.26 -5.47
C ASN A 295 0.99 28.93 -6.21
N LYS A 296 0.47 29.01 -7.45
CA LYS A 296 0.13 27.84 -8.29
C LYS A 296 1.36 27.15 -8.90
N GLN A 297 2.53 27.79 -8.92
CA GLN A 297 3.69 27.31 -9.69
C GLN A 297 4.44 26.16 -8.99
N LEU A 298 4.77 26.28 -7.70
CA LEU A 298 5.46 25.21 -6.95
C LEU A 298 4.67 23.90 -6.86
N VAL A 299 3.34 24.01 -6.77
CA VAL A 299 2.40 22.88 -6.67
C VAL A 299 2.21 22.18 -8.01
N PHE A 300 2.29 22.91 -9.12
CA PHE A 300 2.26 22.36 -10.48
C PHE A 300 3.53 21.55 -10.80
N TYR A 301 4.70 22.03 -10.39
CA TYR A 301 5.97 21.31 -10.60
C TYR A 301 6.06 19.99 -9.80
N ALA A 302 5.48 19.93 -8.60
CA ALA A 302 5.42 18.70 -7.81
C ALA A 302 4.62 17.57 -8.49
N CYS A 303 3.61 17.91 -9.29
CA CYS A 303 2.82 16.95 -10.09
C CYS A 303 3.53 16.47 -11.35
N PHE A 304 4.50 17.23 -11.85
CA PHE A 304 5.35 16.76 -12.95
C PHE A 304 6.36 15.73 -12.48
N ILE A 305 6.70 15.63 -11.19
CA ILE A 305 7.66 14.65 -10.69
C ILE A 305 7.16 13.18 -10.88
N PRO A 306 5.90 12.83 -10.58
CA PRO A 306 5.34 11.52 -10.94
C PRO A 306 5.33 11.24 -12.44
N VAL A 307 5.02 12.24 -13.26
CA VAL A 307 4.98 12.12 -14.74
C VAL A 307 6.40 11.95 -15.29
N ILE A 308 7.35 12.75 -14.83
CA ILE A 308 8.78 12.65 -15.15
C ILE A 308 9.32 11.30 -14.68
N ASN A 309 8.93 10.81 -13.51
CA ASN A 309 9.33 9.48 -13.04
C ASN A 309 8.71 8.36 -13.91
N LEU A 310 7.47 8.54 -14.38
CA LEU A 310 6.84 7.63 -15.35
C LEU A 310 7.60 7.65 -16.69
N PHE A 311 8.03 8.83 -17.15
CA PHE A 311 8.89 8.99 -18.34
C PHE A 311 10.29 8.39 -18.14
N CYS A 312 10.94 8.60 -17.00
CA CYS A 312 12.24 8.01 -16.69
C CYS A 312 12.14 6.47 -16.66
N VAL A 313 11.08 5.90 -16.10
CA VAL A 313 10.82 4.45 -16.12
C VAL A 313 10.51 3.92 -17.54
N LEU A 314 10.00 4.77 -18.44
CA LEU A 314 9.75 4.42 -19.84
C LEU A 314 11.03 4.43 -20.69
N PHE A 315 11.96 5.35 -20.44
CA PHE A 315 13.10 5.64 -21.32
C PHE A 315 14.50 5.29 -20.76
N LEU A 316 14.64 5.09 -19.46
CA LEU A 316 15.90 4.61 -18.87
C LEU A 316 15.74 3.12 -18.54
N ASN A 317 16.47 2.29 -19.29
CA ASN A 317 16.67 0.86 -19.04
C ASN A 317 17.45 0.63 -17.76
#